data_AF-A0A2N2LW64-F1
#
_entry.id   AF-A0A2N2LW64-F1
#
_cell.length_a   1.000
_cell.length_b   1.000
_cell.length_c   1.000
_cell.angle_alpha   90.00
_cell.angle_beta   90.00
_cell.angle_gamma   90.00
#
_symmetry.space_group_name_H-M   'P 1'
#
loop_
_entity.id
_entity.type
_entity.pdbx_description
1 polymer ?
#
loop_
_entity_poly.entity_id
_entity_poly.type
_entity_poly.pdbx_seq_one_letter_code
_entity_poly.pdbx_strand_id
1 'polypeptide(L)'
;GLLLTPEYGARQRLCKVLTDLPLIPDKPIDFGALNYCKQCHACASSCPAKAIMMENELTEEPTSISNRTGLKRWVVNVEKCYLFWQENEGLSCSNCIASCPWSLDNNRDWLEQNA
;
A
#
# COMPACT_ATOMS: atom_id res chain seq x y z
N GLY A 1 2.21 1.38 4.25
CA GLY A 1 1.56 1.45 2.92
C GLY A 1 0.34 0.55 2.84
N LEU A 2 -0.12 0.29 1.62
CA LEU A 2 -1.23 -0.63 1.28
C LEU A 2 -0.67 -1.97 0.76
N LEU A 3 -1.49 -3.03 0.80
CA LEU A 3 -1.15 -4.31 0.16
C LEU A 3 -1.29 -4.18 -1.37
N LEU A 4 -0.27 -4.66 -2.10
CA LEU A 4 -0.32 -4.79 -3.55
C LEU A 4 -0.50 -6.26 -3.91
N THR A 5 -1.49 -6.57 -4.75
CA THR A 5 -1.59 -7.87 -5.41
C THR A 5 -1.10 -7.80 -6.83
N PRO A 6 -0.61 -8.92 -7.39
CA PRO A 6 -0.28 -8.99 -8.79
C PRO A 6 -1.46 -8.67 -9.71
N GLU A 7 -2.69 -9.00 -9.35
CA GLU A 7 -3.86 -8.81 -10.22
C GLU A 7 -4.37 -7.37 -10.19
N TYR A 8 -4.43 -6.74 -9.02
CA TYR A 8 -5.13 -5.45 -8.84
C TYR A 8 -4.26 -4.32 -8.27
N GLY A 9 -3.02 -4.62 -7.87
CA GLY A 9 -2.17 -3.69 -7.13
C GLY A 9 -2.87 -3.22 -5.85
N ALA A 10 -2.99 -1.90 -5.65
CA ALA A 10 -3.68 -1.33 -4.50
C ALA A 10 -5.20 -1.20 -4.68
N ARG A 11 -5.78 -1.50 -5.86
CA ARG A 11 -7.21 -1.30 -6.18
C ARG A 11 -8.08 -2.46 -5.68
N GLN A 12 -7.96 -2.78 -4.40
CA GLN A 12 -8.68 -3.88 -3.76
C GLN A 12 -9.00 -3.58 -2.29
N ARG A 13 -10.01 -4.27 -1.75
CA ARG A 13 -10.36 -4.21 -0.34
C ARG A 13 -10.17 -5.57 0.30
N LEU A 14 -9.67 -5.56 1.54
CA LEU A 14 -9.38 -6.78 2.28
C LEU A 14 -10.51 -7.08 3.27
N CYS A 15 -10.94 -8.34 3.30
CA CYS A 15 -11.83 -8.89 4.33
C CYS A 15 -11.15 -10.13 4.92
N LYS A 16 -11.46 -10.47 6.18
CA LYS A 16 -10.99 -11.70 6.80
C LYS A 16 -12.05 -12.32 7.71
N VAL A 17 -12.05 -13.64 7.78
CA VAL A 17 -12.84 -14.44 8.74
C VAL A 17 -11.83 -15.20 9.60
N LEU A 18 -12.07 -15.22 10.91
CA LEU A 18 -11.27 -16.01 11.85
C LEU A 18 -12.07 -17.28 12.17
N THR A 19 -11.41 -18.43 12.09
CA THR A 19 -12.00 -19.74 12.34
C THR A 19 -10.97 -20.67 12.96
N ASP A 20 -11.45 -21.67 13.70
CA ASP A 20 -10.71 -22.80 14.24
C ASP A 20 -10.67 -24.01 13.30
N LEU A 21 -11.31 -23.92 12.13
CA LEU A 21 -11.25 -24.95 11.10
C LEU A 21 -9.77 -25.22 10.73
N PRO A 22 -9.33 -26.49 10.71
CA PRO A 22 -7.98 -26.82 10.27
C PRO A 22 -7.84 -26.54 8.77
N LEU A 23 -7.02 -25.54 8.43
CA LEU A 23 -6.70 -25.13 7.07
C LEU A 23 -5.19 -25.20 6.83
N ILE A 24 -4.78 -25.43 5.58
CA ILE A 24 -3.37 -25.38 5.18
C ILE A 24 -3.02 -23.92 4.88
N PRO A 25 -2.04 -23.30 5.57
CA PRO A 25 -1.65 -21.92 5.29
C PRO A 25 -1.00 -21.77 3.91
N ASP A 26 -1.37 -20.71 3.20
CA ASP A 26 -0.69 -20.30 1.97
C ASP A 26 0.72 -19.76 2.25
N LYS A 27 1.54 -19.73 1.19
CA LYS A 27 2.87 -19.11 1.24
C LYS A 27 2.79 -17.63 0.85
N PRO A 28 3.63 -16.77 1.45
CA PRO A 28 3.77 -15.39 0.96
C PRO A 28 4.35 -15.39 -0.46
N ILE A 29 4.07 -14.33 -1.21
CA ILE A 29 4.62 -14.10 -2.54
C ILE A 29 5.55 -12.89 -2.54
N ASP A 30 6.58 -12.94 -3.38
CA ASP A 30 7.40 -11.79 -3.74
C ASP A 30 7.42 -11.68 -5.27
N PHE A 31 6.84 -10.60 -5.79
CA PHE A 31 6.81 -10.28 -7.21
C PHE A 31 7.60 -9.00 -7.54
N GLY A 32 8.56 -8.64 -6.68
CA GLY A 32 9.45 -7.49 -6.89
C GLY A 32 8.86 -6.13 -6.53
N ALA A 33 7.65 -6.11 -5.94
CA ALA A 33 6.95 -4.87 -5.55
C ALA A 33 7.79 -3.98 -4.63
N LEU A 34 8.53 -4.58 -3.69
CA LEU A 34 9.38 -3.84 -2.75
C LEU A 34 10.48 -3.06 -3.49
N ASN A 35 11.23 -3.75 -4.36
CA ASN A 35 12.33 -3.15 -5.11
C ASN A 35 11.84 -2.09 -6.09
N TYR A 36 10.68 -2.31 -6.70
CA TYR A 36 10.03 -1.32 -7.55
C TYR A 36 9.67 -0.04 -6.77
N CYS A 37 9.05 -0.19 -5.60
CA CYS A 37 8.63 0.93 -4.76
C CYS A 37 9.79 1.79 -4.24
N LYS A 38 11.00 1.22 -4.07
CA LYS A 38 12.21 1.97 -3.70
C LYS A 38 12.65 3.03 -4.71
N GLN A 39 12.12 2.98 -5.94
CA GLN A 39 12.48 3.89 -7.04
C GLN A 39 11.28 4.66 -7.59
N CYS A 40 10.06 4.11 -7.47
CA CYS A 40 8.88 4.65 -8.13
C CYS A 40 8.37 5.96 -7.51
N HIS A 41 8.15 5.98 -6.20
CA HIS A 41 7.61 7.12 -5.43
C HIS A 41 6.34 7.82 -5.98
N ALA A 42 5.61 7.20 -6.93
CA ALA A 42 4.44 7.81 -7.55
C ALA A 42 3.34 8.14 -6.53
N CYS A 43 3.08 7.22 -5.59
CA CYS A 43 2.09 7.42 -4.54
C CYS A 43 2.46 8.59 -3.62
N ALA A 44 3.72 8.71 -3.22
CA ALA A 44 4.21 9.81 -2.38
C ALA A 44 4.13 11.16 -3.10
N SER A 45 4.54 11.19 -4.37
CA SER A 45 4.47 12.39 -5.23
C SER A 45 3.03 12.86 -5.45
N SER A 46 2.08 11.93 -5.58
CA SER A 46 0.65 12.25 -5.76
C SER A 46 -0.10 12.60 -4.48
N CYS A 47 0.52 12.44 -3.30
CA CYS A 47 -0.16 12.61 -2.02
C CYS A 47 -0.31 14.09 -1.68
N PRO A 48 -1.53 14.66 -1.69
CA PRO A 48 -1.73 16.09 -1.43
C PRO A 48 -1.34 16.48 0.01
N ALA A 49 -1.52 15.56 0.96
CA ALA A 49 -1.18 15.75 2.37
C ALA A 49 0.32 15.60 2.68
N LYS A 50 1.14 15.17 1.69
CA LYS A 50 2.54 14.76 1.92
C LYS A 50 2.68 13.80 3.10
N ALA A 51 1.75 12.85 3.19
CA ALA A 51 1.66 11.89 4.29
C ALA A 51 2.51 10.64 4.08
N ILE A 52 2.98 10.40 2.85
CA ILE A 52 3.76 9.22 2.48
C ILE A 52 5.22 9.66 2.35
N MET A 53 6.11 8.89 2.98
CA MET A 53 7.56 9.06 2.93
C MET A 53 8.10 8.96 1.50
N MET A 54 9.07 9.82 1.18
CA MET A 54 9.77 9.84 -0.11
C MET A 54 11.10 9.09 -0.04
N GLU A 55 11.49 8.64 1.15
CA GLU A 55 12.73 7.94 1.43
C GLU A 55 12.75 6.54 0.81
N ASN A 56 13.90 6.12 0.30
CA ASN A 56 14.06 4.80 -0.32
C ASN A 56 14.15 3.68 0.72
N GLU A 57 14.58 4.03 1.93
CA GLU A 57 14.79 3.08 3.01
C GLU A 57 13.56 2.95 3.90
N LEU A 58 13.30 1.71 4.31
CA LEU A 58 12.22 1.40 5.24
C LEU A 58 12.67 1.72 6.67
N THR A 59 11.74 2.19 7.49
CA THR A 59 11.97 2.50 8.90
C THR A 59 10.99 1.74 9.79
N GLU A 60 11.37 1.56 11.05
CA GLU A 60 10.48 1.09 12.12
C GLU A 60 9.89 2.25 12.94
N GLU A 61 10.43 3.46 12.76
CA GLU A 61 10.05 4.64 13.50
C GLU A 61 8.62 5.08 13.13
N PRO A 62 7.70 5.16 14.11
CA PRO A 62 6.34 5.61 13.86
C PRO A 62 6.31 7.12 13.58
N THR A 63 5.37 7.57 12.76
CA THR A 63 5.08 9.00 12.58
C THR A 63 4.03 9.53 13.56
N SER A 64 3.25 8.63 14.18
CA SER A 64 2.30 8.95 15.25
C SER A 64 1.96 7.70 16.07
N ILE A 65 1.24 7.89 17.18
CA ILE A 65 0.72 6.79 18.03
C ILE A 65 -0.17 5.79 17.28
N SER A 66 -0.71 6.18 16.13
CA SER A 66 -1.57 5.33 15.30
C SER A 66 -0.77 4.38 14.39
N ASN A 67 0.57 4.49 14.36
CA ASN A 67 1.41 3.53 13.67
C ASN A 67 1.86 2.42 14.63
N ARG A 68 1.54 1.17 14.27
CA ARG A 68 2.15 -0.02 14.90
C ARG A 68 3.69 0.01 14.80
N THR A 69 4.37 -0.23 15.92
CA THR A 69 5.83 -0.33 16.06
C THR A 69 6.34 -1.75 15.77
N GLY A 70 7.66 -1.91 15.59
CA GLY A 70 8.32 -3.20 15.35
C GLY A 70 8.08 -3.78 13.94
N LEU A 71 7.70 -2.94 12.98
CA LEU A 71 7.49 -3.32 11.59
C LEU A 71 8.27 -2.38 10.68
N LYS A 72 9.23 -2.93 9.94
CA LYS A 72 10.01 -2.18 8.96
C LYS A 72 9.19 -1.91 7.70
N ARG A 73 8.86 -0.64 7.43
CA ARG A 73 7.98 -0.24 6.30
C ARG A 73 8.16 1.23 5.90
N TRP A 74 7.57 1.61 4.77
CA TRP A 74 7.19 3.00 4.55
C TRP A 74 5.96 3.33 5.40
N VAL A 75 6.24 3.90 6.57
CA VAL A 75 5.27 4.45 7.50
C VAL A 75 4.55 5.64 6.85
N VAL A 76 3.22 5.66 6.98
CA VAL A 76 2.39 6.76 6.50
C VAL A 76 2.02 7.60 7.72
N ASN A 77 2.15 8.92 7.59
CA ASN A 77 1.58 9.87 8.53
C ASN A 77 0.05 9.87 8.39
N VAL A 78 -0.57 8.96 9.15
CA VAL A 78 -2.01 8.71 9.09
C VAL A 78 -2.82 9.90 9.58
N GLU A 79 -2.27 10.73 10.46
CA GLU A 79 -2.91 11.95 10.94
C GLU A 79 -3.01 12.98 9.81
N LYS A 80 -1.91 13.28 9.11
CA LYS A 80 -1.93 14.14 7.91
C LYS A 80 -2.87 13.61 6.84
N CYS A 81 -2.86 12.30 6.60
CA CYS A 81 -3.74 11.67 5.63
C CYS A 81 -5.22 11.89 5.98
N TYR A 82 -5.58 11.70 7.25
CA TYR A 82 -6.95 11.85 7.74
C TYR A 82 -7.40 13.32 7.79
N LEU A 83 -6.54 14.24 8.24
CA LEU A 83 -6.83 15.69 8.23
C LEU A 83 -7.14 16.17 6.82
N PHE A 84 -6.40 15.70 5.81
CA PHE A 84 -6.71 16.01 4.42
C PHE A 84 -8.09 15.53 3.99
N TRP A 85 -8.61 14.41 4.50
CA TRP A 85 -9.97 13.98 4.18
C TRP A 85 -11.00 14.96 4.75
N GLN A 86 -10.75 15.51 5.93
CA GLN A 86 -11.62 16.53 6.53
C GLN A 86 -11.58 17.84 5.73
N GLU A 87 -10.37 18.26 5.29
CA GLU A 87 -10.18 19.42 4.42
C GLU A 87 -10.81 19.23 3.03
N ASN A 88 -10.81 18.00 2.53
CA ASN A 88 -11.40 17.59 1.25
C ASN A 88 -12.91 17.35 1.38
N GLU A 89 -13.63 18.26 2.04
CA GLU A 89 -15.09 18.23 2.23
C GLU A 89 -15.62 16.93 2.89
N GLY A 90 -14.78 16.25 3.66
CA GLY A 90 -15.13 14.95 4.27
C GLY A 90 -15.12 13.76 3.31
N LEU A 91 -14.67 13.94 2.06
CA LEU A 91 -14.59 12.89 1.06
C LEU A 91 -13.26 12.13 1.13
N SER A 92 -13.31 10.83 0.90
CA SER A 92 -12.11 9.97 0.83
C SER A 92 -11.19 10.38 -0.33
N CYS A 93 -9.88 10.40 -0.09
CA CYS A 93 -8.88 10.84 -1.09
C CYS A 93 -8.54 9.76 -2.14
N SER A 94 -7.83 8.69 -1.73
CA SER A 94 -7.39 7.58 -2.62
C SER A 94 -6.42 7.93 -3.76
N ASN A 95 -5.84 9.13 -3.82
CA ASN A 95 -4.88 9.51 -4.88
C ASN A 95 -3.67 8.55 -4.98
N CYS A 96 -3.19 8.04 -3.86
CA CYS A 96 -2.09 7.07 -3.82
C CYS A 96 -2.44 5.71 -4.46
N ILE A 97 -3.73 5.33 -4.45
CA ILE A 97 -4.23 4.12 -5.13
C ILE A 97 -4.37 4.41 -6.62
N ALA A 98 -4.92 5.59 -6.96
CA ALA A 98 -5.15 5.98 -8.36
C ALA A 98 -3.83 6.11 -9.14
N SER A 99 -2.79 6.69 -8.53
CA SER A 99 -1.48 6.95 -9.15
C SER A 99 -0.53 5.75 -9.16
N CYS A 100 -0.83 4.67 -8.45
CA CYS A 100 0.06 3.53 -8.35
C CYS A 100 0.19 2.82 -9.71
N PRO A 101 1.41 2.63 -10.26
CA PRO A 101 1.58 1.90 -11.53
C PRO A 101 1.11 0.45 -11.47
N TRP A 102 1.21 -0.20 -10.30
CA TRP A 102 0.64 -1.52 -10.05
C TRP A 102 -0.89 -1.56 -10.08
N SER A 103 -1.55 -0.40 -10.15
CA SER A 103 -3.00 -0.31 -10.24
C SER A 103 -3.48 0.03 -11.66
N LEU A 104 -2.57 0.18 -12.61
CA LEU A 104 -2.90 0.35 -14.03
C LEU A 104 -2.99 -1.01 -14.72
N ASP A 105 -3.84 -1.09 -15.75
CA ASP A 105 -3.90 -2.22 -16.69
C ASP A 105 -2.72 -2.12 -17.66
N ASN A 106 -1.51 -2.35 -17.14
CA ASN A 106 -0.31 -2.46 -17.94
C ASN A 106 0.11 -3.93 -17.93
N ASN A 107 0.20 -4.55 -19.12
CA ASN A 107 0.69 -5.90 -19.45
C ASN A 107 1.49 -6.58 -18.34
N ARG A 108 0.78 -7.23 -17.40
CA ARG A 108 1.36 -8.21 -16.49
C ARG A 108 1.30 -9.57 -17.17
N ASP A 109 1.89 -9.66 -18.36
CA ASP A 109 1.79 -10.83 -19.25
C ASP A 109 2.31 -12.11 -18.56
N TRP A 110 3.18 -11.96 -17.57
CA TRP A 110 3.68 -13.04 -16.72
C TRP A 110 2.62 -13.63 -15.78
N LEU A 111 1.51 -12.94 -15.49
CA LEU A 111 0.39 -13.51 -14.74
C LEU A 111 -0.41 -14.50 -15.57
N GLU A 112 -0.63 -14.20 -16.86
CA GLU A 112 -1.33 -15.12 -17.77
C GLU A 112 -0.49 -16.36 -18.10
N GLN A 113 0.84 -16.27 -18.01
CA GLN A 113 1.76 -17.39 -18.26
C GLN A 113 1.87 -18.37 -17.09
N ASN A 114 1.41 -18.00 -15.89
CA ASN A 114 1.52 -18.79 -14.66
C ASN A 114 0.16 -19.05 -13.98
N ALA A 115 -0.94 -18.70 -14.64
CA ALA A 115 -2.31 -19.02 -14.23
C ALA A 115 -2.76 -20.36 -14.82
#